data_AF-A0A5D0UPY8-F1
#
_entry.id   AF-A0A5D0UPY8-F1
#
_cell.length_a   1.000
_cell.length_b   1.000
_cell.length_c   1.000
_cell.angle_alpha   90.00
_cell.angle_beta   90.00
_cell.angle_gamma   90.00
#
_symmetry.space_group_name_H-M   'P 1'
#
loop_
_entity.id
_entity.type
_entity.pdbx_description
1 polymer ?
#
loop_
_entity_poly.entity_id
_entity_poly.type
_entity_poly.pdbx_seq_one_letter_code
_entity_poly.pdbx_strand_id
1 'polypeptide(L)'
;MTAGRRRSGAGPPDGARTAAPRFGTAEASRAGASRADGDGPGRTAEPPATRPSPRPTKEQLAAAAGKLLPDVIAPGLDVLFVGINPGLWSAATGWHFARPGNRFWPALHRGGFTPRQLHPSEQDELPALGLGITNMVARATARADELSAEELVRGAEELAGKVGRYRPRWVAVVGVTAYRIGFARPKAGFGPQPEPLGGARLWVLPNPSGLNAHFTPETLGAAFGELHAAAASG
;
A
#
# COMPACT_ATOMS: atom_id res chain seq x y z
N MET A 1 32.57 64.90 -5.23
CA MET A 1 32.34 63.55 -4.69
C MET A 1 30.87 63.45 -4.29
N THR A 2 30.23 62.38 -4.68
CA THR A 2 28.82 62.30 -5.09
C THR A 2 27.86 62.04 -3.93
N ALA A 3 26.76 62.82 -3.85
CA ALA A 3 25.61 62.53 -3.00
C ALA A 3 24.67 61.52 -3.69
N GLY A 4 24.51 60.33 -3.10
CA GLY A 4 23.67 59.24 -3.61
C GLY A 4 22.46 59.00 -2.71
N ARG A 5 21.27 59.12 -3.32
CA ARG A 5 19.93 58.97 -2.73
C ARG A 5 19.66 57.56 -2.19
N ARG A 6 18.89 57.52 -1.10
CA ARG A 6 18.19 56.34 -0.58
C ARG A 6 17.11 55.88 -1.58
N ARG A 7 17.05 54.57 -1.86
CA ARG A 7 15.83 53.90 -2.33
C ARG A 7 15.70 52.53 -1.65
N SER A 8 14.56 52.41 -1.00
CA SER A 8 13.75 51.26 -0.60
C SER A 8 14.09 49.92 -1.26
N GLY A 9 14.47 48.93 -0.44
CA GLY A 9 14.54 47.52 -0.82
C GLY A 9 13.28 46.79 -0.34
N ALA A 10 12.59 46.17 -1.30
CA ALA A 10 11.34 45.43 -1.13
C ALA A 10 11.52 44.15 -0.30
N GLY A 11 10.49 43.81 0.47
CA GLY A 11 10.40 42.57 1.25
C GLY A 11 10.25 41.32 0.38
N PRO A 12 10.46 40.13 0.99
CA PRO A 12 10.38 38.86 0.28
C PRO A 12 8.93 38.52 -0.13
N PRO A 13 8.70 37.88 -1.29
CA PRO A 13 7.38 37.39 -1.65
C PRO A 13 7.02 36.18 -0.79
N ASP A 14 5.90 36.31 -0.10
CA ASP A 14 5.30 35.33 0.81
C ASP A 14 4.69 34.15 0.04
N GLY A 15 4.75 32.98 0.67
CA GLY A 15 4.48 31.68 0.06
C GLY A 15 3.06 31.51 -0.45
N ALA A 16 2.94 31.02 -1.67
CA ALA A 16 1.69 30.52 -2.24
C ALA A 16 1.15 29.37 -1.38
N ARG A 17 0.09 29.66 -0.63
CA ARG A 17 -0.77 28.66 0.02
C ARG A 17 -1.53 27.90 -1.07
N THR A 18 -1.12 26.67 -1.36
CA THR A 18 -1.91 25.76 -2.18
C THR A 18 -3.09 25.24 -1.35
N ALA A 19 -4.28 25.65 -1.76
CA ALA A 19 -5.55 25.24 -1.17
C ALA A 19 -5.84 23.77 -1.44
N ALA A 20 -6.32 23.05 -0.42
CA ALA A 20 -6.88 21.71 -0.56
C ALA A 20 -8.19 21.74 -1.40
N PRO A 21 -8.46 20.73 -2.24
CA PRO A 21 -9.70 20.67 -3.00
C PRO A 21 -10.89 20.40 -2.07
N ARG A 22 -11.96 21.19 -2.26
CA ARG A 22 -13.25 21.06 -1.57
C ARG A 22 -14.11 20.01 -2.30
N PHE A 23 -14.51 18.95 -1.62
CA PHE A 23 -15.48 17.98 -2.13
C PHE A 23 -16.90 18.45 -1.80
N GLY A 24 -17.71 18.65 -2.84
CA GLY A 24 -19.12 19.04 -2.72
C GLY A 24 -19.98 17.86 -2.26
N THR A 25 -20.85 18.12 -1.29
CA THR A 25 -21.88 17.20 -0.82
C THR A 25 -23.10 17.29 -1.73
N ALA A 26 -23.52 16.18 -2.35
CA ALA A 26 -24.81 16.05 -3.00
C ALA A 26 -25.76 15.25 -2.11
N GLU A 27 -26.88 15.87 -1.76
CA GLU A 27 -28.05 15.29 -1.09
C GLU A 27 -28.71 14.21 -1.96
N ALA A 28 -29.14 13.12 -1.33
CA ALA A 28 -30.05 12.14 -1.92
C ALA A 28 -31.32 12.06 -1.06
N SER A 29 -32.45 12.41 -1.70
CA SER A 29 -33.80 12.41 -1.15
C SER A 29 -34.39 11.00 -1.01
N ARG A 30 -35.24 10.83 0.01
CA ARG A 30 -35.99 9.60 0.36
C ARG A 30 -37.37 9.56 -0.33
N ALA A 31 -37.78 8.37 -0.77
CA ALA A 31 -39.13 7.77 -0.74
C ALA A 31 -39.08 6.47 -1.59
N GLY A 32 -39.73 5.35 -1.31
CA GLY A 32 -40.69 4.93 -0.30
C GLY A 32 -40.85 3.40 -0.39
N ALA A 33 -41.41 2.80 0.66
CA ALA A 33 -41.53 1.36 0.86
C ALA A 33 -42.72 0.72 0.13
N SER A 34 -42.61 -0.57 -0.20
CA SER A 34 -43.74 -1.51 -0.21
C SER A 34 -43.26 -2.94 0.10
N ARG A 35 -44.08 -3.65 0.88
CA ARG A 35 -43.88 -5.01 1.44
C ARG A 35 -44.48 -6.08 0.53
N ALA A 36 -43.92 -7.29 0.57
CA ALA A 36 -44.68 -8.53 0.47
C ALA A 36 -43.89 -9.70 1.11
N ASP A 37 -44.62 -10.49 1.89
CA ASP A 37 -44.19 -11.62 2.72
C ASP A 37 -43.85 -12.90 1.92
N GLY A 38 -43.05 -13.79 2.51
CA GLY A 38 -42.82 -15.16 2.00
C GLY A 38 -41.82 -15.94 2.87
N ASP A 39 -42.36 -16.81 3.72
CA ASP A 39 -41.71 -17.63 4.75
C ASP A 39 -40.93 -18.86 4.20
N GLY A 40 -39.88 -19.27 4.90
CA GLY A 40 -39.10 -20.49 4.63
C GLY A 40 -37.78 -20.55 5.42
N PRO A 41 -37.53 -21.55 6.29
CA PRO A 41 -36.38 -21.57 7.17
C PRO A 41 -35.15 -22.11 6.43
N GLY A 42 -34.55 -21.27 5.60
CA GLY A 42 -33.22 -21.50 5.06
C GLY A 42 -32.20 -21.25 6.18
N ARG A 43 -31.55 -22.32 6.66
CA ARG A 43 -30.44 -22.23 7.61
C ARG A 43 -29.42 -21.22 7.07
N THR A 44 -29.36 -20.05 7.68
CA THR A 44 -28.33 -19.07 7.42
C THR A 44 -27.02 -19.71 7.81
N ALA A 45 -26.24 -20.09 6.80
CA ALA A 45 -24.87 -20.50 7.00
C ALA A 45 -24.15 -19.34 7.67
N GLU A 46 -23.82 -19.52 8.93
CA GLU A 46 -22.97 -18.63 9.70
C GLU A 46 -21.68 -18.42 8.89
N PRO A 47 -21.23 -17.17 8.65
CA PRO A 47 -19.94 -16.97 8.00
C PRO A 47 -18.86 -17.67 8.84
N PRO A 48 -17.91 -18.39 8.22
CA PRO A 48 -16.92 -19.15 8.96
C PRO A 48 -16.17 -18.19 9.90
N ALA A 49 -16.21 -18.51 11.20
CA ALA A 49 -15.52 -17.76 12.23
C ALA A 49 -14.04 -17.59 11.83
N THR A 50 -13.60 -16.34 11.72
CA THR A 50 -12.20 -15.99 11.50
C THR A 50 -11.38 -16.64 12.61
N ARG A 51 -10.59 -17.67 12.28
CA ARG A 51 -9.71 -18.31 13.26
C ARG A 51 -8.79 -17.22 13.82
N PRO A 52 -8.85 -16.89 15.11
CA PRO A 52 -7.94 -15.91 15.69
C PRO A 52 -6.54 -16.50 15.58
N SER A 53 -5.74 -15.92 14.70
CA SER A 53 -4.36 -16.33 14.55
C SER A 53 -3.62 -15.93 15.82
N PRO A 54 -2.96 -16.88 16.51
CA PRO A 54 -2.38 -16.61 17.81
C PRO A 54 -1.32 -15.52 17.67
N ARG A 55 -1.47 -14.47 18.48
CA ARG A 55 -0.51 -13.38 18.60
C ARG A 55 0.88 -13.95 18.90
N PRO A 56 1.91 -13.66 18.08
CA PRO A 56 3.27 -14.12 18.35
C PRO A 56 3.74 -13.69 19.75
N THR A 57 4.41 -14.61 20.44
CA THR A 57 5.11 -14.34 21.70
C THR A 57 6.32 -13.43 21.48
N LYS A 58 6.87 -12.88 22.56
CA LYS A 58 8.09 -12.06 22.47
C LYS A 58 9.26 -12.88 21.94
N GLU A 59 9.40 -14.13 22.36
CA GLU A 59 10.45 -15.04 21.87
C GLU A 59 10.30 -15.30 20.37
N GLN A 60 9.07 -15.54 19.88
CA GLN A 60 8.82 -15.74 18.46
C GLN A 60 9.13 -14.50 17.62
N LEU A 61 8.83 -13.30 18.12
CA LEU A 61 9.17 -12.05 17.44
C LEU A 61 10.70 -11.83 17.39
N ALA A 62 11.41 -12.11 18.47
CA ALA A 62 12.86 -12.04 18.51
C ALA A 62 13.50 -13.05 17.53
N ALA A 63 13.00 -14.29 17.53
CA ALA A 63 13.43 -15.33 16.61
C ALA A 63 13.04 -15.07 15.15
N ALA A 64 12.16 -14.12 14.87
CA ALA A 64 11.77 -13.74 13.52
C ALA A 64 12.70 -12.71 12.89
N ALA A 65 13.58 -12.08 13.66
CA ALA A 65 14.58 -11.16 13.13
C ALA A 65 15.48 -11.88 12.13
N GLY A 66 15.70 -11.28 10.96
CA GLY A 66 16.52 -11.88 9.91
C GLY A 66 15.84 -12.99 9.10
N LYS A 67 14.65 -13.46 9.48
CA LYS A 67 13.90 -14.43 8.67
C LYS A 67 13.45 -13.81 7.35
N LEU A 68 13.32 -14.68 6.35
CA LEU A 68 12.71 -14.36 5.06
C LEU A 68 11.21 -14.63 5.13
N LEU A 69 10.45 -13.84 4.38
CA LEU A 69 9.03 -14.05 4.16
C LEU A 69 8.82 -14.42 2.68
N PRO A 70 8.31 -15.62 2.35
CA PRO A 70 8.05 -15.99 0.96
C PRO A 70 7.12 -15.02 0.25
N ASP A 71 7.35 -14.81 -1.03
CA ASP A 71 6.46 -14.00 -1.87
C ASP A 71 5.13 -14.73 -2.11
N VAL A 72 4.06 -13.95 -2.20
CA VAL A 72 2.79 -14.40 -2.78
C VAL A 72 2.78 -13.88 -4.21
N ILE A 73 3.18 -14.71 -5.17
CA ILE A 73 3.42 -14.25 -6.55
C ILE A 73 3.08 -15.33 -7.58
N ALA A 74 2.54 -14.90 -8.71
CA ALA A 74 2.29 -15.73 -9.89
C ALA A 74 2.64 -14.96 -11.17
N PRO A 75 2.80 -15.63 -12.32
CA PRO A 75 2.97 -14.94 -13.60
C PRO A 75 1.70 -14.18 -14.01
N GLY A 76 1.86 -13.04 -14.69
CA GLY A 76 0.77 -12.34 -15.38
C GLY A 76 -0.25 -11.65 -14.46
N LEU A 77 0.14 -11.31 -13.23
CA LEU A 77 -0.72 -10.58 -12.29
C LEU A 77 -1.11 -9.19 -12.81
N ASP A 78 -2.30 -8.73 -12.45
CA ASP A 78 -2.72 -7.34 -12.70
C ASP A 78 -1.90 -6.36 -11.86
N VAL A 79 -1.70 -6.67 -10.57
CA VAL A 79 -0.93 -5.83 -9.65
C VAL A 79 -0.06 -6.68 -8.72
N LEU A 80 1.24 -6.38 -8.71
CA LEU A 80 2.16 -6.85 -7.67
C LEU A 80 2.41 -5.73 -6.66
N PHE A 81 1.92 -5.90 -5.43
CA PHE A 81 2.21 -4.99 -4.32
C PHE A 81 3.58 -5.27 -3.73
N VAL A 82 4.34 -4.22 -3.45
CA VAL A 82 5.72 -4.30 -2.96
C VAL A 82 5.81 -3.56 -1.64
N GLY A 83 5.88 -4.31 -0.54
CA GLY A 83 6.24 -3.76 0.76
C GLY A 83 7.73 -3.37 0.81
N ILE A 84 8.12 -2.63 1.85
CA ILE A 84 9.52 -2.26 2.05
C ILE A 84 10.32 -3.50 2.45
N ASN A 85 9.97 -4.07 3.60
CA ASN A 85 10.49 -5.31 4.12
C ASN A 85 9.52 -5.91 5.15
N PRO A 86 9.64 -7.21 5.48
CA PRO A 86 8.80 -7.82 6.49
C PRO A 86 9.06 -7.20 7.88
N GLY A 87 8.00 -6.80 8.58
CA GLY A 87 8.11 -6.57 10.03
C GLY A 87 8.23 -7.88 10.79
N LEU A 88 8.78 -7.86 12.01
CA LEU A 88 8.93 -9.07 12.84
C LEU A 88 7.63 -9.87 13.01
N TRP A 89 6.47 -9.20 13.07
CA TRP A 89 5.19 -9.89 13.15
C TRP A 89 4.90 -10.69 11.89
N SER A 90 5.06 -10.07 10.71
CA SER A 90 4.88 -10.75 9.42
C SER A 90 5.82 -11.91 9.25
N ALA A 91 7.07 -11.76 9.66
CA ALA A 91 8.06 -12.82 9.63
C ALA A 91 7.78 -13.94 10.64
N ALA A 92 7.18 -13.63 11.80
CA ALA A 92 6.78 -14.63 12.79
C ALA A 92 5.53 -15.43 12.36
N THR A 93 4.56 -14.79 11.70
CA THR A 93 3.33 -15.45 11.25
C THR A 93 3.45 -16.08 9.86
N GLY A 94 4.44 -15.67 9.06
CA GLY A 94 4.55 -16.07 7.66
C GLY A 94 3.56 -15.34 6.74
N TRP A 95 3.00 -14.21 7.18
CA TRP A 95 1.98 -13.47 6.42
C TRP A 95 2.33 -12.00 6.20
N HIS A 96 2.11 -11.53 4.98
CA HIS A 96 2.37 -10.15 4.60
C HIS A 96 1.45 -9.19 5.35
N PHE A 97 2.03 -8.07 5.81
CA PHE A 97 1.30 -6.99 6.50
C PHE A 97 0.45 -7.44 7.71
N ALA A 98 0.86 -8.49 8.42
CA ALA A 98 0.05 -9.15 9.44
C ALA A 98 -0.03 -8.45 10.81
N ARG A 99 0.83 -7.45 11.07
CA ARG A 99 0.83 -6.76 12.36
C ARG A 99 -0.54 -6.08 12.60
N PRO A 100 -1.17 -6.25 13.78
CA PRO A 100 -2.35 -5.48 14.14
C PRO A 100 -2.11 -3.98 13.99
N GLY A 101 -3.09 -3.30 13.38
CA GLY A 101 -3.02 -1.88 13.03
C GLY A 101 -2.29 -1.57 11.71
N ASN A 102 -1.71 -2.55 11.02
CA ASN A 102 -1.37 -2.38 9.61
C ASN A 102 -2.65 -2.32 8.78
N ARG A 103 -2.73 -1.34 7.87
CA ARG A 103 -3.95 -1.03 7.11
C ARG A 103 -3.92 -1.51 5.67
N PHE A 104 -2.95 -2.36 5.29
CA PHE A 104 -2.84 -2.88 3.92
C PHE A 104 -4.11 -3.63 3.51
N TRP A 105 -4.51 -4.65 4.28
CA TRP A 105 -5.68 -5.47 3.97
C TRP A 105 -7.00 -4.67 3.96
N PRO A 106 -7.28 -3.78 4.94
CA PRO A 106 -8.40 -2.85 4.83
C PRO A 106 -8.34 -1.91 3.62
N ALA A 107 -7.16 -1.39 3.26
CA ALA A 107 -7.00 -0.50 2.11
C ALA A 107 -7.19 -1.23 0.78
N LEU A 108 -6.69 -2.46 0.67
CA LEU A 108 -6.86 -3.35 -0.48
C LEU A 108 -8.35 -3.58 -0.76
N HIS A 109 -9.11 -3.95 0.27
CA HIS A 109 -10.56 -4.14 0.13
C HIS A 109 -11.29 -2.83 -0.19
N ARG A 110 -11.03 -1.75 0.57
CA ARG A 110 -11.67 -0.44 0.31
C ARG A 110 -11.35 0.13 -1.07
N GLY A 111 -10.17 -0.16 -1.60
CA GLY A 111 -9.75 0.20 -2.95
C GLY A 111 -10.42 -0.64 -4.05
N GLY A 112 -11.19 -1.66 -3.70
CA GLY A 112 -11.96 -2.47 -4.64
C GLY A 112 -11.22 -3.69 -5.20
N PHE A 113 -9.99 -3.97 -4.75
CA PHE A 113 -9.20 -5.11 -5.23
C PHE A 113 -9.72 -6.47 -4.75
N THR A 114 -10.42 -6.51 -3.62
CA THR A 114 -10.96 -7.77 -3.07
C THR A 114 -12.45 -7.62 -2.73
N PRO A 115 -13.27 -8.67 -2.95
CA PRO A 115 -14.72 -8.61 -2.74
C PRO A 115 -15.11 -8.48 -1.26
N ARG A 116 -14.22 -8.89 -0.36
CA ARG A 116 -14.30 -8.75 1.09
C ARG A 116 -12.94 -8.38 1.65
N GLN A 117 -12.88 -7.95 2.91
CA GLN A 117 -11.60 -7.79 3.59
C GLN A 117 -11.02 -9.15 3.96
N LEU A 118 -9.93 -9.54 3.28
CA LEU A 118 -9.16 -10.74 3.60
C LEU A 118 -8.35 -10.53 4.90
N HIS A 119 -8.25 -11.56 5.71
CA HIS A 119 -7.27 -11.68 6.78
C HIS A 119 -5.89 -12.00 6.19
N PRO A 120 -4.76 -11.55 6.79
CA PRO A 120 -3.42 -11.88 6.28
C PRO A 120 -3.15 -13.37 6.00
N SER A 121 -3.77 -14.27 6.77
CA SER A 121 -3.63 -15.72 6.56
C SER A 121 -4.28 -16.23 5.27
N GLU A 122 -5.12 -15.42 4.64
CA GLU A 122 -5.83 -15.71 3.39
C GLU A 122 -5.06 -15.15 2.17
N GLN A 123 -3.80 -14.72 2.36
CA GLN A 123 -2.98 -14.12 1.29
C GLN A 123 -2.82 -15.01 0.05
N ASP A 124 -2.91 -16.33 0.21
CA ASP A 124 -2.77 -17.27 -0.90
C ASP A 124 -3.99 -17.27 -1.84
N GLU A 125 -5.08 -16.57 -1.48
CA GLU A 125 -6.21 -16.28 -2.38
C GLU A 125 -5.86 -15.20 -3.44
N LEU A 126 -4.85 -14.36 -3.18
CA LEU A 126 -4.54 -13.20 -4.01
C LEU A 126 -4.20 -13.52 -5.47
N PRO A 127 -3.40 -14.56 -5.79
CA PRO A 127 -3.06 -14.87 -7.18
C PRO A 127 -4.29 -15.19 -8.04
N ALA A 128 -5.33 -15.81 -7.47
CA ALA A 128 -6.58 -16.09 -8.17
C ALA A 128 -7.38 -14.82 -8.48
N LEU A 129 -7.10 -13.71 -7.78
CA LEU A 129 -7.66 -12.38 -8.02
C LEU A 129 -6.77 -11.51 -8.91
N GLY A 130 -5.69 -12.06 -9.48
CA GLY A 130 -4.73 -11.29 -10.27
C GLY A 130 -3.80 -10.42 -9.42
N LEU A 131 -3.68 -10.69 -8.12
CA LEU A 131 -2.90 -9.89 -7.18
C LEU A 131 -1.71 -10.66 -6.61
N GLY A 132 -0.65 -9.95 -6.24
CA GLY A 132 0.48 -10.55 -5.52
C GLY A 132 1.11 -9.59 -4.52
N ILE A 133 1.93 -10.14 -3.63
CA ILE A 133 2.69 -9.41 -2.63
C ILE A 133 4.14 -9.92 -2.59
N THR A 134 5.08 -8.98 -2.65
CA THR A 134 6.52 -9.18 -2.38
C THR A 134 7.01 -8.06 -1.45
N ASN A 135 8.27 -8.13 -1.02
CA ASN A 135 8.97 -6.98 -0.47
C ASN A 135 10.16 -6.58 -1.35
N MET A 136 10.59 -5.32 -1.23
CA MET A 136 11.80 -4.81 -1.86
C MET A 136 13.04 -5.41 -1.20
N VAL A 137 13.06 -5.50 0.14
CA VAL A 137 14.12 -6.16 0.90
C VAL A 137 13.55 -7.39 1.61
N ALA A 138 14.16 -8.55 1.40
CA ALA A 138 13.63 -9.83 1.87
C ALA A 138 13.77 -10.07 3.38
N ARG A 139 14.75 -9.41 4.03
CA ARG A 139 15.09 -9.61 5.44
C ARG A 139 14.15 -8.87 6.38
N ALA A 140 13.67 -9.57 7.41
CA ALA A 140 12.84 -8.97 8.44
C ALA A 140 13.60 -8.07 9.42
N THR A 141 13.02 -6.91 9.75
CA THR A 141 13.52 -5.96 10.76
C THR A 141 12.42 -5.54 11.73
N ALA A 142 12.79 -4.92 12.86
CA ALA A 142 11.81 -4.35 13.78
C ALA A 142 11.18 -3.08 13.20
N ARG A 143 11.98 -2.29 12.48
CA ARG A 143 11.52 -1.08 11.78
C ARG A 143 12.13 -0.96 10.39
N ALA A 144 11.38 -0.33 9.48
CA ALA A 144 11.81 -0.13 8.09
C ALA A 144 12.96 0.89 7.95
N ASP A 145 13.16 1.77 8.93
CA ASP A 145 14.26 2.75 8.98
C ASP A 145 15.60 2.13 9.42
N GLU A 146 15.61 0.84 9.79
CA GLU A 146 16.82 0.05 10.03
C GLU A 146 17.46 -0.44 8.71
N LEU A 147 16.82 -0.22 7.56
CA LEU A 147 17.39 -0.56 6.26
C LEU A 147 18.33 0.53 5.78
N SER A 148 19.52 0.11 5.38
CA SER A 148 20.48 0.98 4.70
C SER A 148 20.00 1.38 3.30
N ALA A 149 20.52 2.49 2.78
CA ALA A 149 20.21 2.92 1.42
C ALA A 149 20.70 1.89 0.39
N GLU A 150 21.85 1.28 0.66
CA GLU A 150 22.45 0.22 -0.16
C GLU A 150 21.56 -1.03 -0.21
N GLU A 151 20.94 -1.42 0.90
CA GLU A 151 19.97 -2.51 0.93
C GLU A 151 18.74 -2.22 0.07
N LEU A 152 18.23 -0.98 0.11
CA LEU A 152 17.08 -0.58 -0.70
C LEU A 152 17.40 -0.53 -2.20
N VAL A 153 18.59 -0.04 -2.57
CA VAL A 153 19.05 -0.01 -3.96
C VAL A 153 19.20 -1.43 -4.50
N ARG A 154 19.90 -2.30 -3.79
CA ARG A 154 20.04 -3.72 -4.18
C ARG A 154 18.68 -4.41 -4.26
N GLY A 155 17.80 -4.15 -3.30
CA GLY A 155 16.44 -4.71 -3.29
C GLY A 155 15.61 -4.26 -4.50
N ALA A 156 15.77 -3.02 -4.96
CA ALA A 156 15.12 -2.51 -6.16
C ALA A 156 15.64 -3.20 -7.45
N GLU A 157 16.94 -3.49 -7.52
CA GLU A 157 17.56 -4.25 -8.62
C GLU A 157 17.04 -5.70 -8.66
N GLU A 158 17.02 -6.39 -7.52
CA GLU A 158 16.46 -7.74 -7.39
C GLU A 158 14.97 -7.79 -7.76
N LEU A 159 14.22 -6.78 -7.33
CA LEU A 159 12.82 -6.61 -7.68
C LEU A 159 12.63 -6.44 -9.19
N ALA A 160 13.49 -5.69 -9.88
CA ALA A 160 13.44 -5.55 -11.34
C ALA A 160 13.55 -6.91 -12.05
N GLY A 161 14.46 -7.77 -11.59
CA GLY A 161 14.59 -9.14 -12.10
C GLY A 161 13.34 -9.99 -11.85
N LYS A 162 12.75 -9.89 -10.66
CA LYS A 162 11.49 -10.57 -10.31
C LYS A 162 10.35 -10.10 -11.22
N VAL A 163 10.23 -8.80 -11.44
CA VAL A 163 9.19 -8.22 -12.30
C VAL A 163 9.38 -8.64 -13.75
N GLY A 164 10.60 -8.67 -14.27
CA GLY A 164 10.89 -9.20 -15.61
C GLY A 164 10.51 -10.68 -15.78
N ARG A 165 10.67 -11.49 -14.72
CA ARG A 165 10.31 -12.92 -14.72
C ARG A 165 8.79 -13.15 -14.65
N TYR A 166 8.11 -12.50 -13.72
CA TYR A 166 6.69 -12.76 -13.46
C TYR A 166 5.76 -11.88 -14.31
N ARG A 167 6.28 -10.81 -14.91
CA ARG A 167 5.57 -9.92 -15.84
C ARG A 167 4.19 -9.45 -15.33
N PRO A 168 4.09 -8.89 -14.11
CA PRO A 168 2.86 -8.23 -13.69
C PRO A 168 2.59 -6.99 -14.57
N ARG A 169 1.32 -6.60 -14.71
CA ARG A 169 0.93 -5.41 -15.48
C ARG A 169 1.27 -4.11 -14.74
N TRP A 170 1.09 -4.12 -13.42
CA TRP A 170 1.48 -3.04 -12.51
C TRP A 170 2.34 -3.54 -11.37
N VAL A 171 3.26 -2.69 -10.92
CA VAL A 171 4.00 -2.83 -9.67
C VAL A 171 3.67 -1.63 -8.79
N ALA A 172 3.20 -1.90 -7.57
CA ALA A 172 2.79 -0.88 -6.62
C ALA A 172 3.71 -0.89 -5.40
N VAL A 173 4.63 0.07 -5.31
CA VAL A 173 5.53 0.21 -4.15
C VAL A 173 4.82 0.94 -3.03
N VAL A 174 4.67 0.25 -1.90
CA VAL A 174 3.89 0.71 -0.75
C VAL A 174 4.80 1.41 0.27
N GLY A 175 5.12 2.67 -0.01
CA GLY A 175 5.98 3.51 0.81
C GLY A 175 6.92 4.38 -0.03
N VAL A 176 6.61 5.67 -0.11
CA VAL A 176 7.35 6.62 -0.96
C VAL A 176 8.82 6.76 -0.59
N THR A 177 9.19 6.72 0.69
CA THR A 177 10.61 6.88 1.10
C THR A 177 11.48 5.74 0.57
N ALA A 178 11.03 4.49 0.71
CA ALA A 178 11.75 3.33 0.18
C ALA A 178 11.85 3.40 -1.35
N TYR A 179 10.77 3.80 -2.03
CA TYR A 179 10.79 4.02 -3.47
C TYR A 179 11.83 5.09 -3.88
N ARG A 180 11.81 6.25 -3.22
CA ARG A 180 12.73 7.37 -3.51
C ARG A 180 14.20 6.96 -3.38
N ILE A 181 14.52 6.16 -2.36
CA ILE A 181 15.88 5.69 -2.11
C ILE A 181 16.24 4.57 -3.08
N GLY A 182 15.47 3.48 -3.12
CA GLY A 182 15.79 2.29 -3.91
C GLY A 182 15.86 2.54 -5.41
N PHE A 183 15.03 3.45 -5.94
CA PHE A 183 15.02 3.81 -7.37
C PHE A 183 15.75 5.12 -7.69
N ALA A 184 16.43 5.73 -6.71
CA ALA A 184 17.10 7.03 -6.86
C ALA A 184 16.18 8.11 -7.47
N ARG A 185 14.97 8.27 -6.90
CA ARG A 185 13.95 9.24 -7.33
C ARG A 185 13.56 10.18 -6.19
N PRO A 186 14.44 11.07 -5.70
CA PRO A 186 14.23 11.84 -4.45
C PRO A 186 12.98 12.73 -4.44
N LYS A 187 12.46 13.11 -5.63
CA LYS A 187 11.29 13.98 -5.80
C LYS A 187 10.00 13.22 -6.13
N ALA A 188 10.02 11.88 -6.18
CA ALA A 188 8.84 11.09 -6.54
C ALA A 188 7.66 11.36 -5.59
N GLY A 189 6.46 11.51 -6.16
CA GLY A 189 5.19 11.61 -5.44
C GLY A 189 4.44 10.29 -5.40
N PHE A 190 3.27 10.29 -4.75
CA PHE A 190 2.31 9.19 -4.86
C PHE A 190 1.66 9.17 -6.25
N GLY A 191 1.15 8.00 -6.66
CA GLY A 191 0.50 7.84 -7.96
C GLY A 191 1.38 7.13 -8.99
N PRO A 192 1.01 7.18 -10.28
CA PRO A 192 1.75 6.55 -11.36
C PRO A 192 3.12 7.20 -11.54
N GLN A 193 4.12 6.39 -11.86
CA GLN A 193 5.49 6.84 -12.12
C GLN A 193 5.81 6.72 -13.61
N PRO A 194 6.63 7.65 -14.16
CA PRO A 194 6.84 7.71 -15.61
C PRO A 194 7.71 6.57 -16.14
N GLU A 195 8.65 6.06 -15.34
CA GLU A 195 9.51 4.95 -15.77
C GLU A 195 8.89 3.58 -15.41
N PRO A 196 8.91 2.61 -16.33
CA PRO A 196 8.51 1.24 -16.02
C PRO A 196 9.60 0.50 -15.22
N LEU A 197 9.22 -0.59 -14.57
CA LEU A 197 10.13 -1.53 -13.92
C LEU A 197 10.00 -2.90 -14.58
N GLY A 198 11.07 -3.42 -15.19
CA GLY A 198 11.04 -4.75 -15.81
C GLY A 198 9.89 -4.97 -16.80
N GLY A 199 9.43 -3.90 -17.47
CA GLY A 199 8.28 -3.90 -18.39
C GLY A 199 6.91 -3.62 -17.75
N ALA A 200 6.80 -3.62 -16.41
CA ALA A 200 5.57 -3.28 -15.70
C ALA A 200 5.45 -1.77 -15.48
N ARG A 201 4.22 -1.24 -15.46
CA ARG A 201 3.96 0.15 -15.06
C ARG A 201 4.14 0.29 -13.55
N LEU A 202 4.73 1.40 -13.11
CA LEU A 202 5.01 1.65 -11.70
C LEU A 202 3.99 2.59 -11.05
N TRP A 203 3.64 2.30 -9.80
CA TRP A 203 2.81 3.14 -8.95
C TRP A 203 3.41 3.23 -7.54
N VAL A 204 3.29 4.39 -6.90
CA VAL A 204 3.72 4.60 -5.51
C VAL A 204 2.51 4.86 -4.63
N LEU A 205 2.34 4.02 -3.63
CA LEU A 205 1.26 4.11 -2.64
C LEU A 205 1.78 4.61 -1.29
N PRO A 206 0.92 5.22 -0.46
CA PRO A 206 1.25 5.54 0.92
C PRO A 206 1.54 4.29 1.76
N ASN A 207 2.40 4.42 2.78
CA ASN A 207 2.70 3.30 3.68
C ASN A 207 1.50 3.02 4.62
N PRO A 208 0.94 1.79 4.66
CA PRO A 208 -0.24 1.43 5.44
C PRO A 208 0.05 1.17 6.93
N SER A 209 1.32 1.19 7.35
CA SER A 209 1.70 1.04 8.76
C SER A 209 0.88 1.96 9.65
N GLY A 210 0.33 1.46 10.76
CA GLY A 210 -0.43 2.27 11.72
C GLY A 210 0.35 3.42 12.35
N LEU A 211 1.69 3.42 12.23
CA LEU A 211 2.55 4.54 12.67
C LEU A 211 2.45 5.76 11.73
N ASN A 212 1.95 5.58 10.51
CA ASN A 212 1.76 6.66 9.56
C ASN A 212 0.45 7.42 9.86
N ALA A 213 0.54 8.48 10.67
CA ALA A 213 -0.61 9.29 11.07
C ALA A 213 -1.18 10.18 9.95
N HIS A 214 -0.43 10.41 8.87
CA HIS A 214 -0.84 11.29 7.78
C HIS A 214 -1.91 10.69 6.86
N PHE A 215 -2.11 9.38 6.93
CA PHE A 215 -3.09 8.68 6.11
C PHE A 215 -4.11 7.99 6.99
N THR A 216 -5.39 8.24 6.73
CA THR A 216 -6.50 7.57 7.39
C THR A 216 -6.85 6.29 6.62
N PRO A 217 -7.64 5.37 7.20
CA PRO A 217 -8.12 4.21 6.46
C PRO A 217 -8.87 4.57 5.16
N GLU A 218 -9.59 5.70 5.15
CA GLU A 218 -10.34 6.21 4.01
C GLU A 218 -9.40 6.74 2.92
N THR A 219 -8.40 7.56 3.28
CA THR A 219 -7.46 8.11 2.29
C THR A 219 -6.54 7.04 1.71
N LEU A 220 -6.18 6.02 2.50
CA LEU A 220 -5.50 4.83 1.98
C LEU A 220 -6.39 4.06 1.00
N GLY A 221 -7.66 3.83 1.35
CA GLY A 221 -8.61 3.18 0.45
C GLY A 221 -8.77 3.92 -0.88
N ALA A 222 -8.89 5.25 -0.84
CA ALA A 222 -8.95 6.09 -2.03
C ALA A 222 -7.69 5.96 -2.91
N ALA A 223 -6.50 6.03 -2.31
CA ALA A 223 -5.24 5.88 -3.05
C ALA A 223 -5.09 4.50 -3.72
N PHE A 224 -5.56 3.43 -3.05
CA PHE A 224 -5.63 2.10 -3.65
C PHE A 224 -6.68 2.04 -4.77
N GLY A 225 -7.83 2.69 -4.58
CA GLY A 225 -8.89 2.78 -5.58
C GLY A 225 -8.47 3.47 -6.88
N GLU A 226 -7.63 4.50 -6.81
CA GLU A 226 -7.05 5.14 -7.99
C GLU A 226 -6.20 4.16 -8.81
N LEU A 227 -5.35 3.36 -8.15
CA LEU A 227 -4.59 2.31 -8.81
C LEU A 227 -5.52 1.22 -9.39
N HIS A 228 -6.54 0.81 -8.64
CA HIS A 228 -7.49 -0.20 -9.11
C HIS A 228 -8.20 0.23 -10.39
N ALA A 229 -8.68 1.48 -10.45
CA ALA A 229 -9.27 2.06 -11.65
C ALA A 229 -8.29 2.08 -12.83
N ALA A 230 -7.03 2.42 -12.59
CA ALA A 230 -5.99 2.42 -13.62
C ALA A 230 -5.63 1.00 -14.12
N ALA A 231 -5.68 -0.01 -13.25
CA ALA A 231 -5.42 -1.41 -13.59
C ALA A 231 -6.57 -2.03 -14.41
N ALA A 232 -7.82 -1.64 -14.13
CA ALA A 232 -9.00 -2.09 -14.88
C ALA A 232 -9.12 -1.46 -16.29
N SER A 233 -8.45 -0.33 -16.54
CA SER A 233 -8.63 0.46 -17.78
C SER A 233 -7.62 0.16 -18.90
N GLY A 234 -6.76 -0.85 -18.74
CA GLY A 234 -5.80 -1.24 -19.78
C GLY A 234 -5.77 -2.74 -19.97
#